data_AF-A0A8M1MI64-F1
#
_entry.id   AF-A0A8M1MI64-F1
#
_cell.length_a   1.000
_cell.length_b   1.000
_cell.length_c   1.000
_cell.angle_alpha   90.00
_cell.angle_beta   90.00
_cell.angle_gamma   90.00
#
_symmetry.space_group_name_H-M   'P 1'
#
loop_
_entity.id
_entity.type
_entity.pdbx_description
1 polymer ?
#
loop_
_entity_poly.entity_id
_entity_poly.type
_entity_poly.pdbx_seq_one_letter_code
_entity_poly.pdbx_strand_id
1 'polypeptide(L)'
;MGIKKNVHSSSDQLKGRSLGVVYNYTTHGVQRDEAGWEQSVSIPLLQPGMFGLMDQWDKYLDDFSATGAWLPQRYEEDRHNCYSYTLTFINCILTTEGKEQLGKDEFIEKYVVPRTRKASKYITLYRVIEERGFYVTDHPDEETDPPEGSAAC
;
A
#
# COMPACT_ATOMS: atom_id res chain seq x y z
N MET A 1 -6.10 -0.90 -8.21
CA MET A 1 -5.39 -1.45 -7.03
C MET A 1 -5.10 -2.92 -7.28
N GLY A 2 -4.00 -3.45 -6.73
CA GLY A 2 -3.59 -4.84 -6.95
C GLY A 2 -2.85 -5.40 -5.74
N ILE A 3 -2.77 -6.73 -5.66
CA ILE A 3 -2.18 -7.46 -4.53
C ILE A 3 -0.96 -8.25 -4.99
N LYS A 4 0.13 -8.15 -4.23
CA LYS A 4 1.38 -8.87 -4.47
C LYS A 4 2.02 -9.25 -3.14
N LYS A 5 2.68 -10.41 -3.10
CA LYS A 5 3.50 -10.84 -1.97
C LYS A 5 4.70 -9.89 -1.79
N ASN A 6 4.89 -9.36 -0.59
CA ASN A 6 6.09 -8.60 -0.24
C ASN A 6 7.18 -9.57 0.23
N VAL A 7 8.25 -9.74 -0.55
CA VAL A 7 9.46 -10.43 -0.10
C VAL A 7 10.38 -9.38 0.51
N HIS A 8 10.50 -9.37 1.83
CA HIS A 8 11.65 -8.71 2.45
C HIS A 8 12.90 -9.52 2.09
N SER A 9 13.60 -9.12 1.03
CA SER A 9 14.95 -9.61 0.78
C SER A 9 15.93 -8.61 1.37
N SER A 10 16.54 -8.97 2.49
CA SER A 10 17.94 -8.66 2.70
C SER A 10 18.72 -9.81 2.05
N SER A 11 19.58 -9.47 1.09
CA SER A 11 20.38 -10.36 0.23
C SER A 11 19.66 -11.02 -0.95
N ASP A 12 20.07 -10.57 -2.13
CA ASP A 12 20.11 -11.33 -3.38
C ASP A 12 20.67 -12.74 -3.14
N GLN A 13 19.79 -13.71 -2.91
CA GLN A 13 20.02 -15.14 -3.13
C GLN A 13 18.71 -15.88 -2.88
N LEU A 14 17.87 -15.93 -3.92
CA LEU A 14 16.99 -17.04 -4.29
C LEU A 14 16.05 -16.51 -5.37
N LYS A 15 16.51 -16.63 -6.61
CA LYS A 15 15.71 -16.53 -7.82
C LYS A 15 14.69 -17.67 -7.80
N GLY A 16 13.63 -17.51 -7.01
CA GLY A 16 12.56 -18.48 -6.83
C GLY A 16 11.98 -18.51 -5.42
N ARG A 17 11.13 -17.53 -5.04
CA ARG A 17 10.04 -17.73 -4.03
C ARG A 17 8.99 -16.61 -3.86
N SER A 18 8.88 -15.70 -4.81
CA SER A 18 7.62 -15.04 -5.18
C SER A 18 7.78 -14.55 -6.63
N LEU A 19 6.87 -14.88 -7.54
CA LEU A 19 7.03 -14.57 -8.97
C LEU A 19 6.88 -13.08 -9.31
N GLY A 20 6.80 -12.18 -8.33
CA GLY A 20 6.63 -10.76 -8.60
C GLY A 20 5.26 -10.39 -9.19
N VAL A 21 4.36 -11.37 -9.35
CA VAL A 21 3.05 -11.25 -9.98
C VAL A 21 2.11 -10.39 -9.13
N VAL A 22 1.42 -9.47 -9.77
CA VAL A 22 0.35 -8.67 -9.19
C VAL A 22 -0.99 -9.22 -9.65
N TYR A 23 -1.89 -9.46 -8.70
CA TYR A 23 -3.28 -9.81 -8.99
C TYR A 23 -4.10 -8.53 -8.96
N ASN A 24 -4.75 -8.23 -10.07
CA ASN A 24 -5.64 -7.08 -10.19
C ASN A 24 -7.03 -7.57 -10.63
N TYR A 25 -8.08 -6.85 -10.24
CA TYR A 25 -9.44 -7.18 -10.68
C TYR A 25 -10.00 -6.05 -11.52
N THR A 26 -10.40 -6.39 -12.74
CA THR A 26 -10.88 -5.43 -13.75
C THR A 26 -12.20 -5.91 -14.36
N THR A 27 -12.73 -5.15 -15.32
CA THR A 27 -13.86 -5.56 -16.15
C THR A 27 -13.63 -6.88 -16.89
N HIS A 28 -12.38 -7.32 -17.02
CA HIS A 28 -11.99 -8.60 -17.62
C HIS A 28 -11.78 -9.71 -16.58
N GLY A 29 -12.18 -9.51 -15.33
CA GLY A 29 -11.95 -10.46 -14.24
C GLY A 29 -10.59 -10.26 -13.58
N VAL A 30 -10.15 -11.25 -12.81
CA VAL A 30 -8.84 -11.21 -12.15
C VAL A 30 -7.73 -11.46 -13.18
N GLN A 31 -6.79 -10.52 -13.29
CA GLN A 31 -5.60 -10.63 -14.13
C GLN A 31 -4.35 -10.83 -13.27
N ARG A 32 -3.34 -11.44 -13.87
CA ARG A 32 -2.02 -11.70 -13.28
C ARG A 32 -0.98 -10.97 -14.10
N ASP A 33 -0.45 -9.88 -13.57
CA ASP A 33 0.52 -9.06 -14.25
C ASP A 33 1.92 -9.32 -13.69
N GLU A 34 2.88 -9.61 -14.57
CA GLU A 34 4.30 -9.72 -14.20
C GLU A 34 5.03 -8.37 -14.25
N ALA A 35 4.47 -7.39 -14.98
CA ALA A 35 5.05 -6.07 -15.20
C ALA A 35 3.95 -4.99 -15.27
N GLY A 36 4.33 -3.71 -15.29
CA GLY A 36 3.42 -2.56 -15.41
C GLY A 36 3.03 -1.92 -14.08
N TRP A 37 3.53 -2.45 -12.97
CA TRP A 37 3.28 -1.95 -11.60
C TRP A 37 4.50 -1.28 -10.96
N GLU A 38 5.59 -1.07 -11.71
CA GLU A 38 6.88 -0.58 -11.21
C GLU A 38 6.79 0.83 -10.63
N GLN A 39 5.85 1.64 -11.14
CA GLN A 39 5.59 3.00 -10.63
C GLN A 39 4.50 3.06 -9.56
N SER A 40 4.03 1.91 -9.05
CA SER A 40 2.98 1.85 -8.04
C SER A 40 3.51 2.12 -6.63
N VAL A 41 2.67 2.75 -5.79
CA VAL A 41 2.96 2.91 -4.36
C VAL A 41 2.66 1.60 -3.65
N SER A 42 3.70 0.97 -3.09
CA SER A 42 3.56 -0.24 -2.29
C SER A 42 3.08 0.08 -0.87
N ILE A 43 2.01 -0.59 -0.45
CA ILE A 43 1.44 -0.48 0.90
C ILE A 43 1.71 -1.80 1.61
N PRO A 44 2.61 -1.85 2.62
CA PRO A 44 2.84 -3.06 3.39
C PRO A 44 1.69 -3.27 4.37
N LEU A 45 0.95 -4.36 4.20
CA LEU A 45 -0.26 -4.66 4.96
C LEU A 45 -0.01 -5.65 6.10
N LEU A 46 0.98 -6.52 5.93
CA LEU A 46 1.36 -7.51 6.92
C LEU A 46 2.57 -7.04 7.71
N GLN A 47 2.52 -7.28 9.02
CA GLN A 47 3.66 -7.08 9.91
C GLN A 47 4.69 -8.20 9.68
N PRO A 48 5.99 -7.94 9.87
CA PRO A 48 7.05 -8.94 9.69
C PRO A 48 6.81 -10.25 10.46
N GLY A 49 6.10 -10.22 11.60
CA GLY A 49 5.80 -11.41 12.40
C GLY A 49 4.78 -12.42 11.83
N MET A 50 4.15 -12.14 10.68
CA MET A 50 3.10 -12.99 10.09
C MET A 50 3.67 -14.08 9.16
N PHE A 51 4.79 -14.71 9.57
CA PHE A 51 5.62 -15.58 8.72
C PHE A 51 4.91 -16.84 8.19
N GLY A 52 4.02 -17.46 8.98
CA GLY A 52 3.32 -18.68 8.58
C GLY A 52 2.41 -18.49 7.35
N LEU A 53 1.90 -17.26 7.17
CA LEU A 53 1.08 -16.90 6.02
C LEU A 53 1.91 -16.58 4.78
N MET A 54 3.15 -16.10 4.94
CA MET A 54 4.00 -15.71 3.83
C MET A 54 4.36 -16.89 2.91
N ASP A 55 4.56 -18.08 3.46
CA ASP A 55 4.88 -19.27 2.66
C ASP A 55 3.71 -19.77 1.81
N GLN A 56 2.47 -19.48 2.21
CA GLN A 56 1.26 -19.93 1.51
C GLN A 56 0.52 -18.79 0.80
N TRP A 57 1.02 -17.56 0.89
CA TRP A 57 0.38 -16.36 0.36
C TRP A 57 -0.02 -16.48 -1.11
N ASP A 58 0.89 -16.99 -1.95
CA ASP A 58 0.64 -17.13 -3.38
C ASP A 58 -0.50 -18.12 -3.64
N LYS A 59 -0.54 -19.23 -2.88
CA LYS A 59 -1.64 -20.20 -2.94
C LYS A 59 -2.97 -19.59 -2.47
N TYR A 60 -2.97 -18.85 -1.36
CA TYR A 60 -4.19 -18.19 -0.88
C TYR A 60 -4.73 -17.18 -1.89
N LEU A 61 -3.85 -16.43 -2.53
CA LEU A 61 -4.24 -15.45 -3.54
C LEU A 61 -4.75 -16.15 -4.80
N ASP A 62 -4.12 -17.24 -5.23
CA ASP A 62 -4.62 -18.09 -6.33
C ASP A 62 -6.01 -18.66 -6.03
N ASP A 63 -6.18 -19.31 -4.88
CA ASP A 63 -7.45 -19.94 -4.48
C ASP A 63 -8.56 -18.88 -4.34
N PHE A 64 -8.25 -17.73 -3.73
CA PHE A 64 -9.19 -16.60 -3.61
C PHE A 64 -9.60 -16.04 -4.98
N SER A 65 -8.63 -15.86 -5.87
CA SER A 65 -8.84 -15.32 -7.22
C SER A 65 -9.65 -16.27 -8.11
N ALA A 66 -9.51 -17.58 -7.90
CA ALA A 66 -10.22 -18.61 -8.62
C ALA A 66 -11.69 -18.76 -8.18
N THR A 67 -12.11 -18.10 -7.09
CA THR A 67 -13.51 -18.14 -6.67
C THR A 67 -14.43 -17.48 -7.70
N GLY A 68 -15.64 -18.03 -7.87
CA GLY A 68 -16.65 -17.46 -8.77
C GLY A 68 -17.14 -16.05 -8.40
N ALA A 69 -16.66 -15.49 -7.28
CA ALA A 69 -16.97 -14.14 -6.83
C ALA A 69 -16.31 -13.06 -7.71
N TRP A 70 -15.20 -13.38 -8.39
CA TRP A 70 -14.40 -12.40 -9.15
C TRP A 70 -14.41 -12.66 -10.67
N LEU A 71 -15.51 -13.22 -11.16
CA LEU A 71 -15.73 -13.37 -12.60
C LEU A 71 -15.99 -12.01 -13.26
N PRO A 72 -15.61 -11.82 -14.54
CA PRO A 72 -15.79 -10.55 -15.26
C PRO A 72 -17.22 -9.99 -15.19
N GLN A 73 -18.22 -10.87 -15.28
CA GLN A 73 -19.65 -10.52 -15.23
C GLN A 73 -20.13 -9.99 -13.87
N ARG A 74 -19.34 -10.18 -12.81
CA ARG A 74 -19.64 -9.68 -11.46
C ARG A 74 -19.09 -8.28 -11.25
N TYR A 75 -18.26 -7.77 -12.15
CA TYR A 75 -17.62 -6.46 -11.98
C TYR A 75 -18.67 -5.35 -11.97
N GLU A 76 -18.61 -4.52 -10.94
CA GLU A 76 -19.45 -3.34 -10.76
C GLU A 76 -18.57 -2.20 -10.25
N GLU A 77 -18.44 -1.12 -11.02
CA GLU A 77 -17.48 -0.04 -10.77
C GLU A 77 -17.59 0.56 -9.35
N ASP A 78 -18.80 0.67 -8.80
CA ASP A 78 -19.00 1.32 -7.50
C ASP A 78 -18.97 0.36 -6.30
N ARG A 79 -19.26 -0.92 -6.51
CA ARG A 79 -19.53 -1.87 -5.41
C ARG A 79 -18.68 -3.13 -5.46
N HIS A 80 -18.28 -3.58 -6.65
CA HIS A 80 -17.53 -4.82 -6.85
C HIS A 80 -16.42 -4.63 -7.88
N ASN A 81 -15.34 -3.97 -7.44
CA ASN A 81 -14.26 -3.45 -8.27
C ASN A 81 -12.88 -3.84 -7.69
N CYS A 82 -11.80 -3.27 -8.25
CA CYS A 82 -10.44 -3.56 -7.79
C CYS A 82 -10.19 -3.23 -6.31
N TYR A 83 -10.93 -2.26 -5.75
CA TYR A 83 -10.83 -1.87 -4.35
C TYR A 83 -11.50 -2.94 -3.46
N SER A 84 -12.74 -3.33 -3.77
CA SER A 84 -13.42 -4.37 -2.99
C SER A 84 -12.67 -5.71 -3.06
N TYR A 85 -12.13 -6.08 -4.23
CA TYR A 85 -11.24 -7.23 -4.39
C TYR A 85 -10.08 -7.21 -3.39
N THR A 86 -9.37 -6.09 -3.35
CA THR A 86 -8.21 -5.94 -2.48
C THR A 86 -8.61 -5.99 -1.00
N LEU A 87 -9.63 -5.23 -0.61
CA LEU A 87 -10.09 -5.17 0.78
C LEU A 87 -10.66 -6.51 1.27
N THR A 88 -11.42 -7.22 0.43
CA THR A 88 -11.96 -8.54 0.79
C THR A 88 -10.85 -9.54 1.04
N PHE A 89 -9.83 -9.60 0.17
CA PHE A 89 -8.69 -10.49 0.39
C PHE A 89 -7.96 -10.17 1.70
N ILE A 90 -7.71 -8.88 1.97
CA ILE A 90 -7.09 -8.43 3.22
C ILE A 90 -7.91 -8.87 4.44
N ASN A 91 -9.23 -8.71 4.38
CA ASN A 91 -10.11 -9.09 5.48
C ASN A 91 -10.20 -10.61 5.66
N CYS A 92 -10.09 -11.41 4.60
CA CYS A 92 -9.95 -12.86 4.70
C CYS A 92 -8.68 -13.23 5.47
N ILE A 93 -7.56 -12.57 5.17
CA ILE A 93 -6.30 -12.76 5.87
C ILE A 93 -6.40 -12.34 7.35
N LEU A 94 -6.93 -11.14 7.63
CA LEU A 94 -7.09 -10.65 9.01
C LEU A 94 -7.97 -11.60 9.84
N THR A 95 -9.07 -12.08 9.25
CA THR A 95 -9.96 -13.04 9.92
C THR A 95 -9.24 -14.36 10.22
N THR A 96 -8.44 -14.87 9.28
CA THR A 96 -7.64 -16.10 9.48
C THR A 96 -6.64 -15.95 10.63
N GLU A 97 -6.12 -14.73 10.82
CA GLU A 97 -5.17 -14.38 11.87
C GLU A 97 -5.85 -13.94 13.19
N GLY A 98 -7.18 -14.08 13.29
CA GLY A 98 -7.95 -13.71 14.48
C GLY A 98 -8.03 -12.20 14.75
N LYS A 99 -7.80 -11.37 13.72
CA LYS A 99 -7.85 -9.91 13.79
C LYS A 99 -9.17 -9.36 13.27
N GLU A 100 -9.52 -8.17 13.73
CA GLU A 100 -10.69 -7.43 13.24
C GLU A 100 -10.54 -7.07 11.76
N GLN A 101 -11.66 -7.11 11.05
CA GLN A 101 -11.74 -6.71 9.64
C GLN A 101 -11.72 -5.18 9.52
N LEU A 102 -11.12 -4.69 8.43
CA LEU A 102 -11.05 -3.27 8.13
C LEU A 102 -12.24 -2.84 7.29
N GLY A 103 -12.82 -1.69 7.67
CA GLY A 103 -13.74 -0.94 6.82
C GLY A 103 -13.01 -0.21 5.68
N LYS A 104 -13.78 0.31 4.72
CA LYS A 104 -13.24 1.09 3.58
C LYS A 104 -12.45 2.31 4.06
N ASP A 105 -13.09 3.12 4.90
CA ASP A 105 -12.51 4.37 5.37
C ASP A 105 -11.32 4.11 6.30
N GLU A 106 -11.42 3.10 7.16
CA GLU A 106 -10.32 2.70 8.04
C GLU A 106 -9.09 2.26 7.22
N PHE A 107 -9.29 1.42 6.19
CA PHE A 107 -8.20 0.99 5.32
C PHE A 107 -7.54 2.18 4.62
N ILE A 108 -8.34 3.12 4.10
CA ILE A 108 -7.85 4.30 3.39
C ILE A 108 -7.03 5.18 4.34
N GLU A 109 -7.59 5.57 5.49
CA GLU A 109 -6.95 6.49 6.43
C GLU A 109 -5.69 5.90 7.06
N LYS A 110 -5.72 4.61 7.42
CA LYS A 110 -4.63 3.97 8.15
C LYS A 110 -3.47 3.55 7.24
N TYR A 111 -3.76 3.13 5.99
CA TYR A 111 -2.75 2.51 5.13
C TYR A 111 -2.50 3.26 3.82
N VAL A 112 -3.54 3.79 3.17
CA VAL A 112 -3.40 4.44 1.85
C VAL A 112 -2.92 5.88 1.99
N VAL A 113 -3.63 6.70 2.76
CA VAL A 113 -3.36 8.14 2.91
C VAL A 113 -1.92 8.44 3.35
N PRO A 114 -1.33 7.76 4.35
CA PRO A 114 0.05 8.05 4.76
C PRO A 114 1.06 7.78 3.65
N ARG A 115 0.84 6.73 2.86
CA ARG A 115 1.74 6.31 1.78
C ARG A 115 1.62 7.22 0.57
N THR A 116 0.40 7.60 0.19
CA THR A 116 0.16 8.53 -0.93
C THR A 116 0.63 9.95 -0.61
N ARG A 117 0.44 10.44 0.64
CA ARG A 117 1.02 11.71 1.08
C ARG A 117 2.54 11.70 0.99
N LYS A 118 3.19 10.62 1.46
CA LYS A 118 4.65 10.47 1.36
C LYS A 118 5.10 10.47 -0.11
N ALA A 119 4.46 9.67 -0.96
CA ALA A 119 4.76 9.62 -2.39
C ALA A 119 4.58 10.99 -3.06
N SER A 120 3.49 11.70 -2.77
CA SER A 120 3.25 13.05 -3.29
C SER A 120 4.38 14.01 -2.92
N LYS A 121 4.86 14.00 -1.67
CA LYS A 121 6.01 14.84 -1.27
C LYS A 121 7.25 14.52 -2.08
N TYR A 122 7.59 13.24 -2.25
CA TYR A 122 8.76 12.84 -3.05
C TYR A 122 8.62 13.22 -4.51
N ILE A 123 7.45 13.03 -5.12
CA ILE A 123 7.20 13.41 -6.51
C ILE A 123 7.40 14.92 -6.69
N THR A 124 6.89 15.74 -5.77
CA THR A 124 7.08 17.18 -5.79
C THR A 124 8.56 17.56 -5.67
N LEU A 125 9.26 17.00 -4.67
CA LEU A 125 10.69 17.24 -4.46
C LEU A 125 11.51 16.87 -5.68
N TYR A 126 11.28 15.67 -6.23
CA TYR A 126 11.98 15.17 -7.42
C TYR A 126 11.81 16.13 -8.60
N ARG A 127 10.58 16.54 -8.91
CA ARG A 127 10.29 17.44 -10.04
C ARG A 127 11.00 18.79 -9.89
N VAL A 128 10.98 19.37 -8.68
CA VAL A 128 11.63 20.66 -8.45
C VAL A 128 13.17 20.54 -8.54
N ILE A 129 13.76 19.46 -8.03
CA ILE A 129 15.20 19.23 -8.11
C ILE A 129 15.61 18.95 -9.55
N GLU A 130 14.82 18.19 -10.31
CA GLU A 130 15.05 17.94 -11.73
C GLU A 130 15.04 19.23 -12.55
N GLU A 131 14.13 20.16 -12.24
CA GLU A 131 14.01 21.45 -12.93
C GLU A 131 15.05 22.49 -12.49
N ARG A 132 15.36 22.58 -11.19
CA ARG A 132 16.13 23.70 -10.59
C ARG A 132 17.51 23.30 -10.08
N GLY A 133 17.78 22.01 -9.93
CA GLY A 133 18.98 21.45 -9.31
C GLY A 133 18.97 21.42 -7.78
N PHE A 134 17.99 22.04 -7.12
CA PHE A 134 17.86 22.07 -5.67
C PHE A 134 16.40 22.32 -5.21
N TYR A 135 16.10 21.99 -3.95
CA TYR A 135 14.83 22.30 -3.29
C TYR A 135 15.11 22.98 -1.94
N VAL A 136 14.50 24.13 -1.69
CA VAL A 136 14.62 24.85 -0.41
C VAL A 136 13.40 24.54 0.44
N THR A 137 13.64 24.09 1.68
CA THR A 137 12.60 23.93 2.70
C THR A 137 12.56 25.18 3.56
N ASP A 138 11.37 25.69 3.84
CA ASP A 138 11.21 26.70 4.89
C ASP A 138 11.64 26.08 6.23
N HIS A 139 12.50 26.77 6.97
CA HIS A 139 12.77 26.41 8.35
C HIS A 139 11.48 26.67 9.14
N PRO A 140 11.02 25.75 10.02
CA PRO A 140 10.00 26.12 10.98
C PRO A 140 10.61 27.21 11.86
N ASP A 141 10.06 28.42 11.79
CA ASP A 141 10.47 29.53 12.64
C ASP A 141 10.46 29.04 14.10
N GLU A 142 11.59 29.14 14.79
CA GLU A 142 11.61 29.05 16.25
C GLU A 142 10.62 30.09 16.76
N GLU A 143 9.58 29.64 17.46
CA GLU A 143 8.69 30.51 18.23
C GLU A 143 9.58 31.40 19.10
N THR A 144 9.71 32.66 18.71
CA THR A 144 10.31 33.68 19.55
C THR A 144 9.46 33.79 20.80
N ASP A 145 9.92 33.19 21.90
CA ASP A 145 9.41 33.47 23.24
C ASP A 145 9.36 34.99 23.44
N PRO A 146 8.22 35.58 23.86
CA PRO A 146 8.17 36.99 24.15
C PRO A 146 9.10 37.30 25.34
N PRO A 147 9.82 38.44 25.33
CA PRO A 147 10.74 38.76 26.41
C PRO A 147 9.96 38.89 27.72
N GLU A 148 10.37 38.12 28.73
CA GLU A 148 9.93 38.30 30.12
C GLU A 148 10.10 39.77 30.49
N GLY A 149 8.97 40.44 30.68
CA GLY A 149 8.90 41.81 31.14
C GLY A 149 9.65 41.94 32.46
N SER A 150 10.69 42.76 32.41
CA SER A 150 11.47 43.26 33.54
C SER A 150 10.59 43.71 34.70
N ALA A 151 10.53 42.90 35.75
CA ALA A 151 10.21 43.38 37.08
C ALA A 151 11.48 44.01 37.68
N ALA A 152 11.57 45.34 37.68
CA ALA A 152 12.36 46.08 38.67
C ALA A 152 12.03 47.59 38.68
N CYS A 153 11.76 48.05 39.91
CA CYS A 153 11.70 49.42 40.44
C CYS A 153 10.37 50.17 40.36
#